data_AF-A0A8H3DR66-F1
#
_entry.id   AF-A0A8H3DR66-F1
#
_cell.length_a   1.000
_cell.length_b   1.000
_cell.length_c   1.000
_cell.angle_alpha   90.00
_cell.angle_beta   90.00
_cell.angle_gamma   90.00
#
_symmetry.space_group_name_H-M   'P 1'
#
loop_
_entity.id
_entity.type
_entity.pdbx_description
1 polymer ?
#
loop_
_entity_poly.entity_id
_entity_poly.type
_entity_poly.pdbx_seq_one_letter_code
_entity_poly.pdbx_strand_id
1 'polypeptide(L)'
;MLRPKYSRLEKNIRYYFIDMGFATWLRDPDASRLVTGKSARIMAPEQKINRPYDPFLVDVYQLGMVIMQDIIPINEALDCLKPLAEEMVRSEPSARPALTKAQQSMNTVFFRLSGVRYRWPLIPREARFRAKGVYFVWGLVSEVRYWLGKILRLLVRL
;
A
#
# COMPACT_ATOMS: atom_id res chain seq x y z
N MET A 1 18.47 20.44 -4.40
CA MET A 1 17.16 19.88 -3.98
C MET A 1 16.55 19.16 -5.19
N LEU A 2 16.47 17.83 -5.16
CA LEU A 2 15.82 17.06 -6.23
C LEU A 2 14.29 17.20 -6.07
N ARG A 3 13.61 17.79 -7.07
CA ARG A 3 12.15 17.88 -7.11
C ARG A 3 11.61 17.00 -8.23
N PRO A 4 10.50 16.27 -8.01
CA PRO A 4 9.93 15.43 -9.05
C PRO A 4 9.46 16.29 -10.24
N LYS A 5 9.93 15.96 -11.44
CA LYS A 5 9.56 16.65 -12.70
C LYS A 5 8.18 16.22 -13.23
N TYR A 6 7.75 15.02 -12.90
CA TYR A 6 6.50 14.42 -13.37
C TYR A 6 5.64 13.98 -12.19
N SER A 7 4.32 14.08 -12.35
CA SER A 7 3.35 13.49 -11.42
C SER A 7 3.24 11.98 -11.61
N ARG A 8 2.67 11.28 -10.61
CA ARG A 8 2.39 9.84 -10.66
C ARG A 8 1.41 9.44 -11.77
N LEU A 9 0.68 10.40 -12.33
CA LEU A 9 -0.28 10.20 -13.42
C LEU A 9 0.37 10.31 -14.82
N GLU A 10 1.53 10.98 -14.90
CA GLU A 10 2.21 11.25 -16.17
C GLU A 10 3.22 10.17 -16.54
N LYS A 11 3.69 9.41 -15.54
CA LYS A 11 4.67 8.33 -15.72
C LYS A 11 4.30 7.14 -14.85
N ASN A 12 4.42 5.95 -15.43
CA ASN A 12 4.34 4.70 -14.67
C ASN A 12 5.51 4.62 -13.68
N ILE A 13 5.19 4.35 -12.42
CA ILE A 13 6.15 4.21 -11.33
C ILE A 13 6.30 2.74 -11.00
N ARG A 14 7.55 2.31 -10.78
CA ARG A 14 7.88 0.99 -10.22
C ARG A 14 8.33 1.18 -8.78
N TYR A 15 7.77 0.39 -7.88
CA TYR A 15 8.15 0.32 -6.48
C TYR A 15 8.97 -0.96 -6.26
N TYR A 16 9.98 -0.86 -5.41
CA TYR A 16 10.86 -1.97 -5.07
C TYR A 16 10.91 -2.11 -3.55
N PHE A 17 10.82 -3.35 -3.06
CA PHE A 17 11.20 -3.64 -1.68
C PHE A 17 12.72 -3.56 -1.56
N ILE A 18 13.17 -2.89 -0.52
CA ILE A 18 14.59 -2.69 -0.20
C ILE A 18 14.84 -3.11 1.24
N ASP A 19 16.10 -3.06 1.66
CA ASP A 19 16.52 -3.36 3.04
C ASP A 19 16.16 -4.79 3.48
N MET A 20 16.87 -5.75 2.88
CA MET A 20 16.71 -7.17 3.17
C MET A 20 17.59 -7.63 4.34
N GLY A 21 17.99 -6.72 5.24
CA GLY A 21 18.90 -7.02 6.37
C GLY A 21 18.36 -8.07 7.35
N PHE A 22 17.04 -8.26 7.39
CA PHE A 22 16.38 -9.29 8.20
C PHE A 22 15.75 -10.42 7.38
N ALA A 23 15.96 -10.44 6.06
CA ALA A 23 15.39 -11.48 5.22
C ALA A 23 16.08 -12.83 5.47
N THR A 24 15.30 -13.92 5.42
CA THR A 24 15.83 -15.28 5.45
C THR A 24 15.73 -15.89 4.07
N TRP A 25 16.84 -16.42 3.55
CA TRP A 25 16.84 -17.08 2.25
C TRP A 25 16.56 -18.58 2.40
N LEU A 26 15.35 -18.98 2.01
CA LEU A 26 14.94 -20.38 1.91
C LEU A 26 15.42 -20.96 0.57
N ARG A 27 16.52 -21.75 0.58
CA ARG A 27 17.13 -22.32 -0.64
C ARG A 27 16.68 -23.75 -0.93
N ASP A 28 16.54 -24.55 0.11
CA ASP A 28 16.27 -25.98 0.02
C ASP A 28 14.74 -26.20 0.07
N PRO A 29 14.13 -26.71 -1.02
CA PRO A 29 12.70 -27.01 -1.05
C PRO A 29 12.31 -28.15 -0.10
N ASP A 30 13.25 -29.03 0.26
CA ASP A 30 13.02 -30.20 1.10
C ASP A 30 13.24 -29.88 2.60
N ALA A 31 13.87 -28.74 2.91
CA ALA A 31 14.05 -28.28 4.27
C ALA A 31 12.76 -27.69 4.87
N SER A 32 12.71 -27.65 6.21
CA SER A 32 11.61 -26.98 6.91
C SER A 32 11.54 -25.50 6.50
N ARG A 33 10.34 -25.07 6.07
CA ARG A 33 10.03 -23.67 5.75
C ARG A 33 9.89 -22.78 6.99
N LEU A 34 9.91 -23.35 8.19
CA LEU A 34 9.80 -22.60 9.44
C LEU A 34 11.13 -21.96 9.79
N VAL A 35 11.08 -20.72 10.25
CA VAL A 35 12.26 -19.95 10.66
C VAL A 35 12.18 -19.59 12.14
N THR A 36 13.33 -19.27 12.72
CA THR A 36 13.44 -18.69 14.07
C THR A 36 14.03 -17.30 13.97
N GLY A 37 13.76 -16.45 14.97
CA GLY A 37 14.28 -15.08 14.99
C GLY A 37 13.31 -14.10 15.61
N LYS A 38 13.84 -12.96 16.05
CA LYS A 38 13.07 -11.89 16.69
C LYS A 38 13.35 -10.51 16.10
N SER A 39 14.22 -10.43 15.09
CA SER A 39 14.57 -9.17 14.43
C SER A 39 13.47 -8.76 13.46
N ALA A 40 12.77 -7.69 13.79
CA ALA A 40 11.76 -7.07 12.94
C ALA A 40 11.51 -5.63 13.41
N ARG A 41 11.08 -4.75 12.51
CA ARG A 41 10.54 -3.43 12.91
C ARG A 41 9.29 -3.60 13.78
N ILE A 42 8.40 -4.51 13.39
CA ILE A 42 7.17 -4.85 14.11
C ILE A 42 7.13 -6.37 14.24
N MET A 43 7.33 -6.89 15.46
CA MET A 43 7.28 -8.33 15.69
C MET A 43 5.84 -8.85 15.66
N ALA A 44 5.59 -9.88 14.86
CA ALA A 44 4.36 -10.66 14.94
C ALA A 44 4.27 -11.42 16.28
N PRO A 45 3.07 -11.74 16.77
CA PRO A 45 2.88 -12.41 18.06
C PRO A 45 3.71 -13.69 18.22
N GLU A 46 3.75 -14.54 17.20
CA GLU A 46 4.47 -15.80 17.18
C GLU A 46 6.00 -15.64 17.27
N GLN A 47 6.56 -14.54 16.73
CA GLN A 47 7.99 -14.25 16.83
C GLN A 47 8.40 -13.98 18.30
N LYS A 48 7.50 -13.42 19.11
CA LYS A 48 7.78 -13.09 20.51
C LYS A 48 7.99 -14.35 21.37
N ILE A 49 7.35 -15.45 21.00
CA ILE A 49 7.28 -16.71 21.76
C ILE A 49 8.53 -17.59 21.55
N ASN A 50 9.48 -17.17 20.69
CA ASN A 50 10.75 -17.86 20.41
C ASN A 50 10.60 -19.31 19.93
N ARG A 51 9.52 -19.60 19.19
CA ARG A 51 9.30 -20.90 18.53
C ARG A 51 9.45 -20.73 17.02
N PRO A 52 9.76 -21.82 16.27
CA PRO A 52 9.72 -21.78 14.82
C PRO A 52 8.36 -21.31 14.31
N TYR A 53 8.35 -20.43 13.32
CA TYR A 53 7.13 -19.86 12.74
C TYR A 53 7.20 -19.80 11.22
N ASP A 54 6.03 -19.63 10.59
CA ASP A 54 5.90 -19.44 9.15
C ASP A 54 6.29 -18.00 8.76
N PRO A 55 7.41 -17.79 8.05
CA PRO A 55 7.87 -16.44 7.72
C PRO A 55 6.89 -15.69 6.81
N PHE A 56 6.15 -16.38 5.95
CA PHE A 56 5.23 -15.74 5.01
C PHE A 56 4.03 -15.12 5.72
N LEU A 57 3.53 -15.76 6.77
CA LEU A 57 2.44 -15.22 7.59
C LEU A 57 2.91 -14.07 8.50
N VAL A 58 4.20 -14.09 8.88
CA VAL A 58 4.84 -12.96 9.56
C VAL A 58 4.94 -11.77 8.62
N ASP A 59 5.37 -11.96 7.37
CA ASP A 59 5.45 -10.87 6.38
C ASP A 59 4.06 -10.25 6.12
N VAL A 60 3.01 -11.07 6.04
CA VAL A 60 1.62 -10.59 5.95
C VAL A 60 1.26 -9.73 7.16
N TYR A 61 1.58 -10.18 8.38
CA TYR A 61 1.32 -9.40 9.59
C TYR A 61 2.06 -8.06 9.58
N GLN A 62 3.35 -8.08 9.27
CA GLN A 62 4.19 -6.88 9.25
C GLN A 62 3.71 -5.88 8.19
N LEU A 63 3.39 -6.34 6.98
CA LEU A 63 2.81 -5.50 5.93
C LEU A 63 1.44 -4.95 6.36
N GLY A 64 0.60 -5.77 6.99
CA GLY A 64 -0.69 -5.34 7.53
C GLY A 64 -0.53 -4.24 8.58
N MET A 65 0.47 -4.36 9.46
CA MET A 65 0.79 -3.35 10.46
C MET A 65 1.31 -2.05 9.84
N VAL A 66 2.16 -2.13 8.81
CA VAL A 66 2.59 -0.94 8.05
C VAL A 66 1.38 -0.26 7.41
N ILE A 67 0.46 -1.02 6.79
CA ILE A 67 -0.76 -0.45 6.22
C ILE A 67 -1.59 0.23 7.32
N MET A 68 -1.79 -0.46 8.45
CA MET A 68 -2.66 0.00 9.52
C MET A 68 -2.12 1.21 10.29
N GLN A 69 -0.82 1.25 10.56
CA GLN A 69 -0.20 2.26 11.42
C GLN A 69 0.45 3.39 10.63
N ASP A 70 1.04 3.09 9.47
CA ASP A 70 1.80 4.09 8.71
C ASP A 70 1.04 4.63 7.52
N ILE A 71 0.17 3.84 6.86
CA ILE A 71 -0.46 4.24 5.60
C ILE A 71 -1.85 4.82 5.80
N ILE A 72 -2.77 4.07 6.44
CA ILE A 72 -4.16 4.49 6.64
C ILE A 72 -4.27 5.84 7.39
N PRO A 73 -3.48 6.11 8.46
CA PRO A 73 -3.59 7.38 9.18
C PRO A 73 -3.22 8.62 8.35
N ILE A 74 -2.47 8.48 7.25
CA ILE A 74 -2.04 9.60 6.41
C ILE A 74 -3.25 10.28 5.75
N ASN A 75 -4.26 9.50 5.32
CA ASN A 75 -5.31 10.00 4.43
C ASN A 75 -6.60 9.16 4.49
N GLU A 76 -7.75 9.83 4.60
CA GLU A 76 -9.09 9.20 4.64
C GLU A 76 -9.44 8.35 3.41
N ALA A 77 -8.92 8.66 2.22
CA ALA A 77 -9.16 7.86 1.02
C ALA A 77 -8.56 6.45 1.13
N LEU A 78 -7.60 6.24 2.04
CA LEU A 78 -6.96 4.95 2.29
C LEU A 78 -7.73 4.10 3.33
N ASP A 79 -8.76 4.66 3.98
CA ASP A 79 -9.58 3.93 4.97
C ASP A 79 -10.27 2.69 4.39
N CYS A 80 -10.46 2.66 3.06
CA CYS A 80 -10.96 1.49 2.34
C CYS A 80 -10.08 0.23 2.49
N LEU A 81 -8.81 0.39 2.88
CA LEU A 81 -7.89 -0.71 3.16
C LEU A 81 -8.02 -1.27 4.59
N LYS A 82 -8.74 -0.58 5.48
CA LYS A 82 -8.84 -0.96 6.89
C LYS A 82 -9.32 -2.41 7.11
N PRO A 83 -10.38 -2.90 6.44
CA PRO A 83 -10.82 -4.28 6.64
C PRO A 83 -9.73 -5.31 6.27
N LEU A 84 -9.00 -5.06 5.18
CA LEU A 84 -7.89 -5.92 4.77
C LEU A 84 -6.74 -5.88 5.78
N ALA A 85 -6.38 -4.69 6.26
CA ALA A 85 -5.32 -4.54 7.25
C ALA A 85 -5.67 -5.28 8.55
N GLU A 86 -6.92 -5.17 9.02
CA GLU A 86 -7.43 -5.89 10.20
C GLU A 86 -7.35 -7.42 10.04
N GLU A 87 -7.62 -7.95 8.84
CA GLU A 87 -7.43 -9.38 8.55
C GLU A 87 -5.97 -9.81 8.57
N MET A 88 -5.07 -8.98 8.03
CA MET A 88 -3.64 -9.27 7.94
C MET A 88 -2.95 -9.26 9.31
N VAL A 89 -3.45 -8.46 10.26
CA VAL A 89 -2.84 -8.28 11.60
C VAL A 89 -3.46 -9.14 12.69
N ARG A 90 -4.26 -10.16 12.33
CA ARG A 90 -4.83 -11.09 13.31
C ARG A 90 -3.74 -11.79 14.11
N SER A 91 -3.95 -11.95 15.42
CA SER A 91 -2.94 -12.53 16.30
C SER A 91 -2.58 -13.95 15.91
N GLU A 92 -3.59 -14.77 15.65
CA GLU A 92 -3.46 -16.16 15.21
C GLU A 92 -2.99 -16.20 13.74
N PRO A 93 -1.81 -16.81 13.43
CA PRO A 93 -1.27 -16.82 12.07
C PRO A 93 -2.21 -17.49 11.06
N SER A 94 -2.87 -18.58 11.46
CA SER A 94 -3.78 -19.32 10.59
C SER A 94 -5.06 -18.55 10.23
N ALA A 95 -5.40 -17.50 10.98
CA ALA A 95 -6.54 -16.64 10.72
C ALA A 95 -6.23 -15.50 9.72
N ARG A 96 -4.95 -15.31 9.35
CA ARG A 96 -4.51 -14.29 8.38
C ARG A 96 -4.73 -14.80 6.95
N PRO A 97 -4.97 -13.90 5.98
CA PRO A 97 -4.99 -14.29 4.58
C PRO A 97 -3.58 -14.63 4.09
N ALA A 98 -3.47 -15.60 3.19
CA ALA A 98 -2.25 -15.76 2.39
C ALA A 98 -1.99 -14.50 1.55
N LEU A 99 -0.72 -14.21 1.24
CA LEU A 99 -0.33 -12.98 0.54
C LEU A 99 -1.04 -12.81 -0.82
N THR A 100 -1.23 -13.90 -1.57
CA THR A 100 -1.98 -13.89 -2.84
C THR A 100 -3.44 -13.48 -2.65
N LYS A 101 -4.10 -13.97 -1.60
CA LYS A 101 -5.47 -13.57 -1.24
C LYS A 101 -5.52 -12.11 -0.80
N ALA A 102 -4.56 -11.66 0.02
CA ALA A 102 -4.47 -10.27 0.44
C ALA A 102 -4.29 -9.33 -0.78
N GLN A 103 -3.44 -9.71 -1.74
CA GLN A 103 -3.26 -8.99 -3.00
C GLN A 103 -4.57 -8.91 -3.79
N GLN A 104 -5.31 -10.01 -3.93
CA GLN A 104 -6.60 -10.03 -4.61
C GLN A 104 -7.64 -9.14 -3.93
N SER A 105 -7.73 -9.18 -2.61
CA SER A 105 -8.59 -8.29 -1.82
C SER A 105 -8.23 -6.82 -2.04
N MET A 106 -6.93 -6.49 -2.00
CA MET A 106 -6.46 -5.12 -2.24
C MET A 106 -6.80 -4.64 -3.66
N ASN A 107 -6.56 -5.49 -4.67
CA ASN A 107 -6.92 -5.19 -6.06
C ASN A 107 -8.43 -4.98 -6.22
N THR A 108 -9.25 -5.75 -5.51
CA THR A 108 -10.71 -5.61 -5.53
C THR A 108 -11.15 -4.27 -4.92
N VAL A 109 -10.55 -3.86 -3.80
CA VAL A 109 -10.80 -2.55 -3.18
C VAL A 109 -10.45 -1.43 -4.14
N PHE A 110 -9.28 -1.52 -4.79
CA PHE A 110 -8.80 -0.54 -5.74
C PHE A 110 -9.64 -0.51 -7.03
N PHE A 111 -10.05 -1.66 -7.57
CA PHE A 111 -10.87 -1.71 -8.78
C PHE A 111 -12.20 -0.96 -8.64
N ARG A 112 -12.76 -0.91 -7.42
CA ARG A 112 -14.00 -0.17 -7.11
C ARG A 112 -13.81 1.35 -7.06
N LEU A 113 -12.58 1.85 -7.06
CA LEU A 113 -12.32 3.29 -7.06
C LEU A 113 -12.54 3.86 -8.45
N SER A 114 -13.24 4.99 -8.53
CA SER A 114 -13.40 5.70 -9.79
C SER A 114 -12.06 6.28 -10.27
N GLY A 115 -11.90 6.45 -11.58
CA GLY A 115 -10.70 7.06 -12.15
C GLY A 115 -10.39 8.45 -11.57
N VAL A 116 -11.42 9.19 -11.15
CA VAL A 116 -11.26 10.49 -10.47
C VAL A 116 -10.58 10.31 -9.11
N ARG A 117 -10.96 9.30 -8.31
CA ARG A 117 -10.34 9.04 -7.01
C ARG A 117 -8.84 8.74 -7.12
N TYR A 118 -8.40 8.08 -8.18
CA TYR A 118 -6.97 7.82 -8.43
C TYR A 118 -6.17 9.09 -8.77
N ARG A 119 -6.82 10.07 -9.40
CA ARG A 119 -6.20 11.32 -9.85
C ARG A 119 -6.32 12.44 -8.83
N TRP A 120 -7.32 12.34 -7.96
CA TRP A 120 -7.56 13.29 -6.90
C TRP A 120 -6.37 13.35 -5.94
N PRO A 121 -5.91 14.54 -5.52
CA PRO A 121 -4.80 14.64 -4.60
C PRO A 121 -5.13 13.97 -3.26
N LEU A 122 -4.16 13.23 -2.72
CA LEU A 122 -4.24 12.71 -1.36
C LEU A 122 -4.02 13.87 -0.37
N ILE A 123 -5.12 14.34 0.20
CA ILE A 123 -5.15 15.40 1.23
C ILE A 123 -4.77 14.81 2.60
N PRO A 124 -3.68 15.26 3.25
CA PRO A 124 -3.33 14.77 4.58
C PRO A 124 -4.51 14.92 5.55
N ARG A 125 -4.75 13.91 6.39
CA ARG A 125 -5.87 13.90 7.35
C ARG A 125 -5.86 15.15 8.24
N GLU A 126 -4.67 15.52 8.73
CA GLU A 126 -4.42 16.69 9.59
C GLU A 126 -4.34 18.03 8.84
N ALA A 127 -4.67 18.07 7.54
CA ALA A 127 -4.58 19.32 6.77
C ALA A 127 -5.56 20.38 7.31
N ARG A 128 -5.05 21.60 7.56
CA ARG A 128 -5.88 22.75 7.93
C ARG A 128 -6.87 23.09 6.81
N PHE A 129 -7.99 23.71 7.17
CA PHE A 129 -9.05 24.08 6.22
C PHE A 129 -8.55 24.83 4.96
N ARG A 130 -7.66 25.82 5.13
CA ARG A 130 -7.06 26.54 3.99
C ARG A 130 -6.27 25.62 3.06
N ALA A 131 -5.51 24.67 3.62
CA ALA A 131 -4.77 23.69 2.83
C ALA A 131 -5.72 22.74 2.09
N LYS A 132 -6.80 22.28 2.75
CA LYS A 132 -7.87 21.49 2.10
C LYS A 132 -8.47 22.24 0.90
N GLY A 133 -8.71 23.55 1.03
CA GLY A 133 -9.16 24.41 -0.07
C GLY A 133 -8.17 24.45 -1.24
N VAL A 134 -6.88 24.60 -0.98
CA VAL A 134 -5.83 24.55 -2.03
C VAL A 134 -5.82 23.21 -2.75
N TYR A 135 -5.87 22.09 -2.00
CA TYR A 135 -5.92 20.75 -2.61
C TYR A 135 -7.18 20.53 -3.45
N PHE A 136 -8.32 21.07 -3.01
CA PHE A 136 -9.58 20.99 -3.76
C PHE A 136 -9.46 21.70 -5.11
N VAL A 137 -8.97 22.95 -5.11
CA VAL A 137 -8.73 23.70 -6.36
C VAL A 137 -7.74 22.97 -7.25
N TRP A 138 -6.65 22.42 -6.69
CA TRP A 138 -5.68 21.62 -7.43
C TRP A 138 -6.31 20.36 -8.05
N GLY A 139 -7.20 19.68 -7.31
CA GLY A 139 -7.94 18.51 -7.81
C GLY A 139 -8.81 18.85 -9.02
N LEU A 140 -9.57 19.96 -8.95
CA LEU A 140 -10.37 20.44 -10.07
C LEU A 140 -9.51 20.77 -11.30
N VAL A 141 -8.43 21.54 -11.11
CA VAL A 141 -7.50 21.89 -12.20
C VAL A 141 -6.88 20.63 -12.82
N SER A 142 -6.52 19.64 -12.01
CA SER A 142 -5.94 18.38 -12.47
C SER A 142 -6.92 17.56 -13.31
N GLU A 143 -8.19 17.49 -12.92
CA GLU A 143 -9.23 16.82 -13.70
C GLU A 143 -9.49 17.51 -15.03
N VAL A 144 -9.64 18.84 -15.04
CA VAL A 144 -9.84 19.63 -16.26
C VAL A 144 -8.67 19.41 -17.22
N ARG A 145 -7.43 19.54 -16.74
CA ARG A 145 -6.22 19.32 -17.54
C ARG A 145 -6.17 17.90 -18.11
N TYR A 146 -6.53 16.89 -17.33
CA TYR A 146 -6.56 15.50 -17.76
C TYR A 146 -7.56 15.29 -18.91
N TRP A 147 -8.78 15.78 -18.78
CA TRP A 147 -9.81 15.62 -19.80
C TRP A 147 -9.51 16.42 -21.07
N LEU A 148 -9.02 17.65 -20.96
CA LEU A 148 -8.56 18.43 -22.11
C LEU A 148 -7.46 17.69 -22.89
N GLY A 149 -6.44 17.17 -22.18
CA GLY A 149 -5.38 16.39 -22.82
C GLY A 149 -5.84 15.05 -23.39
N LYS A 150 -6.91 14.46 -22.84
CA LYS A 150 -7.52 13.24 -23.39
C LYS A 150 -8.31 13.55 -24.67
N ILE A 151 -9.12 14.62 -24.69
CA ILE A 151 -9.88 15.07 -25.86
C ILE A 151 -8.94 15.47 -26.99
N LEU A 152 -7.90 16.27 -26.70
CA LEU A 152 -6.91 16.68 -27.69
C LEU A 152 -6.22 15.46 -28.34
N ARG A 153 -5.84 14.45 -27.55
CA ARG A 153 -5.23 13.22 -28.07
C ARG A 153 -6.18 12.38 -28.93
N LEU A 154 -7.49 12.44 -28.67
CA LEU A 154 -8.48 11.80 -29.51
C LEU A 154 -8.64 12.55 -30.84
N LEU A 155 -8.72 13.89 -30.79
CA LEU A 155 -8.84 14.73 -31.97
C LEU A 155 -7.62 14.70 -32.89
N VAL A 156 -6.40 14.58 -32.35
CA VAL A 156 -5.15 14.52 -33.12
C VAL A 156 -4.87 13.09 -33.67
N ARG A 157 -5.59 12.07 -33.18
CA ARG A 157 -5.52 10.69 -33.69
C ARG A 157 -6.62 10.35 -34.70
N LEU A 158 -7.57 11.28 -34.91
CA LEU A 158 -8.53 11.33 -36.01
C LEU A 158 -7.95 12.20 -37.13
#